data_AF-A0A4R0VLG8-F1
#
_entry.id   AF-A0A4R0VLG8-F1
#
_cell.length_a   1.000
_cell.length_b   1.000
_cell.length_c   1.000
_cell.angle_alpha   90.00
_cell.angle_beta   90.00
_cell.angle_gamma   90.00
#
_symmetry.space_group_name_H-M   'P 1'
#
loop_
_entity.id
_entity.type
_entity.pdbx_description
1 polymer ?
#
loop_
_entity_poly.entity_id
_entity_poly.type
_entity_poly.pdbx_seq_one_letter_code
_entity_poly.pdbx_strand_id
1 'polypeptide(L)'
;MDGSLSRMRGKADFRLMRELLGLPQEWVAKRVGVDARTVRNWESPRYFYPPKREAWDLVEGLWRRADGKAAGLVEIASSAARVARERGVEPAPLMLAYWRDAAQWAKAHPEDGDAGMWRVENAAARLAADRLHAMGLPVAIAYAEPEA
;
A
#
# COMPACT_ATOMS: atom_id res chain seq x y z
N MET A 1 4.62 -16.60 8.26
CA MET A 1 3.16 -16.34 8.22
C MET A 1 2.66 -16.71 6.84
N ASP A 2 2.30 -17.98 6.62
CA ASP A 2 1.93 -18.51 5.31
C ASP A 2 0.51 -19.09 5.38
N GLY A 3 -0.34 -18.73 4.42
CA GLY A 3 -1.66 -19.36 4.20
C GLY A 3 -2.93 -18.55 4.47
N SER A 4 -2.89 -17.37 5.11
CA SER A 4 -4.13 -16.66 5.49
C SER A 4 -4.90 -16.05 4.31
N LEU A 5 -4.22 -15.50 3.30
CA LEU A 5 -4.87 -14.82 2.16
C LEU A 5 -5.58 -15.80 1.20
N SER A 6 -5.13 -17.05 1.11
CA SER A 6 -5.69 -18.06 0.19
C SER A 6 -7.15 -18.45 0.53
N ARG A 7 -7.55 -18.37 1.82
CA ARG A 7 -8.94 -18.61 2.26
C ARG A 7 -9.88 -17.42 2.01
N MET A 8 -9.36 -16.25 1.67
CA MET A 8 -10.11 -15.00 1.50
C MET A 8 -10.23 -14.59 0.03
N ARG A 9 -10.45 -15.54 -0.89
CA ARG A 9 -10.60 -15.22 -2.32
C ARG A 9 -12.05 -14.93 -2.72
N GLY A 10 -12.79 -14.23 -1.86
CA GLY A 10 -14.15 -13.77 -2.12
C GLY A 10 -14.22 -12.43 -2.86
N LYS A 11 -15.40 -12.10 -3.39
CA LYS A 11 -15.65 -10.83 -4.10
C LYS A 11 -15.43 -9.61 -3.20
N ALA A 12 -15.87 -9.72 -1.94
CA ALA A 12 -15.70 -8.67 -0.93
C ALA A 12 -14.22 -8.51 -0.55
N ASP A 13 -13.49 -9.61 -0.41
CA ASP A 13 -12.06 -9.59 -0.08
C ASP A 13 -11.23 -8.92 -1.18
N PHE A 14 -11.55 -9.21 -2.45
CA PHE A 14 -10.90 -8.57 -3.59
C PHE A 14 -11.09 -7.04 -3.55
N ARG A 15 -12.34 -6.62 -3.31
CA ARG A 15 -12.68 -5.20 -3.18
C ARG A 15 -11.92 -4.56 -2.01
N LEU A 16 -11.94 -5.20 -0.84
CA LEU A 16 -11.25 -4.72 0.36
C LEU A 16 -9.76 -4.50 0.09
N MET A 17 -9.07 -5.50 -0.46
CA MET A 17 -7.63 -5.39 -0.74
C MET A 17 -7.32 -4.31 -1.77
N ARG A 18 -8.14 -4.18 -2.82
CA ARG A 18 -8.01 -3.11 -3.82
C ARG A 18 -8.16 -1.73 -3.19
N GLU A 19 -9.17 -1.56 -2.32
CA GLU A 19 -9.46 -0.29 -1.63
C GLU A 19 -8.38 0.07 -0.62
N LEU A 20 -7.84 -0.88 0.14
CA LEU A 20 -6.72 -0.66 1.07
C LEU A 20 -5.45 -0.16 0.34
N LEU A 21 -5.20 -0.68 -0.87
CA LEU A 21 -4.14 -0.21 -1.75
C LEU A 21 -4.48 1.11 -2.48
N GLY A 22 -5.72 1.61 -2.36
CA GLY A 22 -6.20 2.82 -3.02
C GLY A 22 -6.35 2.70 -4.54
N LEU A 23 -6.39 1.49 -5.08
CA LEU A 23 -6.37 1.25 -6.54
C LEU A 23 -7.77 1.47 -7.15
N PRO A 24 -7.91 2.31 -8.19
CA PRO A 24 -9.16 2.41 -8.94
C PRO A 24 -9.49 1.13 -9.70
N GLN A 25 -10.78 0.82 -9.89
CA GLN A 25 -11.21 -0.34 -10.69
C GLN A 25 -10.68 -0.27 -12.13
N GLU A 26 -10.72 0.91 -12.75
CA GLU A 26 -10.16 1.19 -14.09
C GLU A 26 -8.66 0.85 -14.18
N TRP A 27 -7.92 1.14 -13.11
CA TRP A 27 -6.49 0.92 -13.05
C TRP A 27 -6.16 -0.57 -13.05
N VAL A 28 -6.93 -1.35 -12.30
CA VAL A 28 -6.85 -2.82 -12.26
C VAL A 28 -7.27 -3.40 -13.61
N ALA A 29 -8.39 -2.93 -14.17
CA ALA A 29 -8.94 -3.37 -15.45
C ALA A 29 -7.91 -3.25 -16.58
N LYS A 30 -7.26 -2.08 -16.68
CA LYS A 30 -6.19 -1.83 -17.67
C LYS A 30 -5.02 -2.81 -17.54
N ARG A 31 -4.62 -3.18 -16.32
CA ARG A 31 -3.45 -4.04 -16.06
C ARG A 31 -3.70 -5.52 -16.31
N VAL A 32 -4.94 -5.95 -16.12
CA VAL A 32 -5.34 -7.35 -16.35
C VAL A 32 -6.03 -7.55 -17.70
N GLY A 33 -6.08 -6.51 -18.55
CA GLY A 33 -6.61 -6.59 -19.90
C GLY A 33 -8.11 -6.86 -19.99
N VAL A 34 -8.90 -6.23 -19.11
CA VAL A 34 -10.38 -6.35 -19.13
C VAL A 34 -11.05 -4.97 -19.12
N ASP A 35 -12.34 -4.94 -19.43
CA ASP A 35 -13.16 -3.73 -19.27
C ASP A 35 -13.45 -3.46 -17.79
N ALA A 36 -13.53 -2.19 -17.37
CA ALA A 36 -13.78 -1.84 -15.97
C ALA A 36 -15.15 -2.27 -15.44
N ARG A 37 -16.16 -2.46 -16.31
CA ARG A 37 -17.41 -3.15 -15.96
C ARG A 37 -17.15 -4.56 -15.45
N THR A 38 -16.13 -5.25 -15.97
CA THR A 38 -15.74 -6.59 -15.52
C THR A 38 -15.28 -6.55 -14.07
N VAL A 39 -14.42 -5.59 -13.71
CA VAL A 39 -13.97 -5.40 -12.32
C VAL A 39 -15.13 -5.01 -11.41
N ARG A 40 -16.04 -4.14 -11.85
CA ARG A 40 -17.29 -3.83 -11.10
C ARG A 40 -18.14 -5.08 -10.84
N ASN A 41 -18.27 -5.97 -11.82
CA ASN A 41 -19.02 -7.21 -11.66
C ASN A 41 -18.31 -8.21 -10.73
N TRP A 42 -16.99 -8.21 -10.71
CA TRP A 42 -16.21 -9.02 -9.76
C TRP A 42 -16.45 -8.63 -8.31
N GLU A 43 -16.71 -7.35 -8.04
CA GLU A 43 -16.89 -6.80 -6.69
C GLU A 43 -18.36 -6.69 -6.26
N SER A 44 -19.30 -7.01 -7.15
CA SER A 44 -20.73 -6.93 -6.88
C SER A 44 -21.30 -8.31 -6.56
N PRO A 45 -21.97 -8.51 -5.41
CA PRO A 45 -22.54 -9.81 -5.04
C PRO A 45 -23.67 -10.26 -5.99
N ARG A 46 -24.16 -9.39 -6.86
CA ARG A 46 -25.22 -9.68 -7.85
C ARG A 46 -24.74 -10.52 -9.02
N TYR A 47 -23.44 -10.58 -9.28
CA TYR A 47 -22.87 -11.29 -10.42
C TYR A 47 -22.06 -12.50 -9.98
N PHE A 48 -22.24 -13.61 -10.69
CA PHE A 48 -21.65 -14.90 -10.34
C PHE A 48 -20.12 -14.96 -10.56
N TYR A 49 -19.61 -14.29 -11.60
CA TYR A 49 -18.21 -14.43 -12.01
C TYR A 49 -17.22 -13.85 -10.98
N PRO A 50 -16.29 -14.64 -10.43
CA PRO A 50 -15.27 -14.15 -9.50
C PRO A 50 -14.17 -13.38 -10.22
N PRO A 51 -13.34 -12.60 -9.49
CA PRO A 51 -12.12 -12.03 -10.05
C PRO A 51 -11.22 -13.09 -10.66
N LYS A 52 -10.63 -12.77 -11.82
CA LYS A 52 -9.64 -13.64 -12.47
C LYS A 52 -8.42 -13.83 -11.59
N ARG A 53 -7.71 -14.95 -11.78
CA ARG A 53 -6.47 -15.26 -11.05
C ARG A 53 -5.42 -14.15 -11.22
N GLU A 54 -5.27 -13.62 -12.42
CA GLU A 54 -4.30 -12.55 -12.73
C GLU A 54 -4.60 -11.26 -11.96
N ALA A 55 -5.89 -10.98 -11.72
CA ALA A 55 -6.30 -9.83 -10.90
C ALA A 55 -6.00 -10.06 -9.42
N TRP A 56 -6.21 -11.28 -8.93
CA TRP A 56 -5.78 -11.67 -7.58
C TRP A 56 -4.28 -11.57 -7.42
N ASP A 57 -3.51 -12.17 -8.33
CA ASP A 57 -2.05 -12.19 -8.28
C ASP A 57 -1.49 -10.75 -8.33
N LEU A 58 -2.10 -9.85 -9.12
CA LEU A 58 -1.78 -8.42 -9.13
C LEU A 58 -2.00 -7.76 -7.76
N VAL A 59 -3.22 -7.87 -7.20
CA VAL A 59 -3.57 -7.20 -5.94
C VAL A 59 -2.78 -7.78 -4.76
N GLU A 60 -2.64 -9.11 -4.67
CA GLU A 60 -1.85 -9.78 -3.64
C GLU A 60 -0.35 -9.46 -3.76
N GLY A 61 0.17 -9.36 -5.00
CA GLY A 61 1.55 -8.94 -5.25
C GLY A 61 1.82 -7.52 -4.77
N LEU A 62 0.94 -6.58 -5.09
CA LEU A 62 1.04 -5.18 -4.64
C LEU A 62 0.86 -5.05 -3.14
N TRP A 63 -0.02 -5.84 -2.53
CA TRP A 63 -0.16 -5.91 -1.09
C TRP A 63 1.12 -6.37 -0.41
N ARG A 64 1.73 -7.48 -0.87
CA ARG A 64 3.01 -7.97 -0.35
C ARG A 64 4.13 -6.92 -0.48
N ARG A 65 4.15 -6.17 -1.58
CA ARG A 65 5.09 -5.06 -1.76
C ARG A 65 4.87 -3.95 -0.72
N ALA A 66 3.63 -3.50 -0.54
CA ALA A 66 3.30 -2.46 0.43
C ALA A 66 3.59 -2.92 1.87
N ASP A 67 3.21 -4.15 2.20
CA ASP A 67 3.44 -4.77 3.50
C ASP A 67 4.92 -4.91 3.84
N GLY A 68 5.72 -5.43 2.89
CA GLY A 68 7.17 -5.54 3.04
C GLY A 68 7.85 -4.18 3.26
N LYS A 69 7.42 -3.15 2.52
CA LYS A 69 7.90 -1.78 2.73
C LYS A 69 7.52 -1.24 4.11
N ALA A 70 6.27 -1.44 4.53
CA ALA A 70 5.82 -1.03 5.84
C ALA A 70 6.60 -1.71 6.96
N ALA A 71 6.87 -3.01 6.83
CA ALA A 71 7.70 -3.77 7.77
C ALA A 71 9.11 -3.18 7.88
N GLY A 72 9.76 -2.86 6.75
CA GLY A 72 11.09 -2.23 6.76
C GLY A 72 11.10 -0.87 7.48
N LEU A 73 10.08 -0.03 7.26
CA LEU A 73 9.95 1.27 7.95
C LEU A 73 9.77 1.09 9.47
N VAL A 74 8.98 0.10 9.88
CA VAL A 74 8.76 -0.22 11.30
C VAL A 74 10.05 -0.69 11.96
N GLU A 75 10.82 -1.56 11.30
CA GLU A 75 12.11 -2.04 11.81
C GLU A 75 13.12 -0.90 12.01
N ILE A 76 13.20 0.03 11.04
CA ILE A 76 14.07 1.21 11.12
C ILE A 76 13.68 2.08 12.32
N ALA A 77 12.40 2.44 12.45
CA ALA A 77 11.92 3.27 13.56
C ALA A 77 12.11 2.59 14.92
N SER A 78 11.83 1.29 15.01
CA SER A 78 12.00 0.51 16.24
C SER A 78 13.47 0.47 16.67
N SER A 79 14.37 0.26 15.70
CA SER A 79 15.82 0.28 15.94
C SER A 79 16.31 1.65 16.40
N ALA A 80 15.87 2.73 15.72
CA ALA A 80 16.21 4.10 16.10
C ALA A 80 15.68 4.46 17.50
N ALA A 81 14.44 4.07 17.81
CA ALA A 81 13.83 4.31 19.11
C ALA A 81 14.56 3.57 20.25
N ARG A 82 15.01 2.34 20.00
CA ARG A 82 15.83 1.59 20.97
C ARG A 82 17.13 2.35 21.28
N VAL A 83 17.86 2.78 20.25
CA VAL A 83 19.11 3.54 20.41
C VAL A 83 18.90 4.87 21.13
N ALA A 84 17.80 5.58 20.84
CA ALA A 84 17.43 6.81 21.52
C ALA A 84 17.21 6.59 23.02
N ARG A 85 16.39 5.58 23.37
CA ARG A 85 16.09 5.24 24.77
C ARG A 85 17.33 4.77 25.54
N GLU A 86 18.20 3.99 24.92
CA GLU A 86 19.50 3.57 25.51
C GLU A 86 20.39 4.78 25.84
N ARG A 87 20.25 5.89 25.12
CA ARG A 87 20.96 7.15 25.34
C ARG A 87 20.21 8.12 26.27
N GLY A 88 19.06 7.71 26.81
CA GLY A 88 18.22 8.55 27.68
C GLY A 88 17.53 9.71 26.95
N VAL A 89 17.35 9.61 25.63
CA VAL A 89 16.63 10.62 24.83
C VAL A 89 15.35 10.03 24.24
N GLU A 90 14.35 10.88 24.08
CA GLU A 90 13.09 10.48 23.43
C GLU A 90 13.31 10.19 21.93
N PRO A 91 12.70 9.13 21.39
CA PRO A 91 12.78 8.84 19.96
C PRO A 91 12.22 10.00 19.12
N ALA A 92 12.97 10.42 18.10
CA ALA A 92 12.44 11.35 17.11
C ALA A 92 11.34 10.67 16.26
N PRO A 93 10.32 11.42 15.82
CA PRO A 93 9.30 10.88 14.92
C PRO A 93 9.90 10.40 13.60
N LEU A 94 9.49 9.20 13.14
CA LEU A 94 9.78 8.81 11.75
C LEU A 94 8.90 9.64 10.81
N MET A 95 9.53 10.34 9.87
CA MET A 95 8.82 11.08 8.82
C MET A 95 8.47 10.14 7.67
N LEU A 96 7.18 9.97 7.38
CA LEU A 96 6.69 9.20 6.23
C LEU A 96 6.20 10.13 5.14
N ALA A 97 6.71 9.95 3.92
CA ALA A 97 6.28 10.69 2.75
C ALA A 97 4.89 10.22 2.29
N TYR A 98 4.04 11.17 1.89
CA TYR A 98 2.71 10.93 1.36
C TYR A 98 2.51 11.66 0.04
N TRP A 99 2.22 10.90 -1.01
CA TRP A 99 2.12 11.42 -2.38
C TRP A 99 0.71 11.88 -2.68
N ARG A 100 0.56 13.06 -3.31
CA ARG A 100 -0.77 13.59 -3.64
C ARG A 100 -1.33 13.01 -4.92
N ASP A 101 -0.48 12.83 -5.92
CA ASP A 101 -0.89 12.47 -7.26
C ASP A 101 0.23 11.79 -8.06
N ALA A 102 -0.17 11.34 -9.25
CA ALA A 102 0.71 10.67 -10.21
C ALA A 102 1.78 11.61 -10.79
N ALA A 103 1.53 12.92 -10.86
CA ALA A 103 2.46 13.87 -11.46
C ALA A 103 3.66 14.12 -10.54
N GLN A 104 3.42 14.28 -9.23
CA GLN A 104 4.49 14.35 -8.24
C GLN A 104 5.32 13.06 -8.22
N TRP A 105 4.66 11.90 -8.27
CA TRP A 105 5.35 10.61 -8.32
C TRP A 105 6.25 10.48 -9.53
N ALA A 106 5.71 10.75 -10.73
CA ALA A 106 6.45 10.65 -11.98
C ALA A 106 7.64 11.62 -12.03
N LYS A 107 7.52 12.80 -11.40
CA LYS A 107 8.64 13.74 -11.26
C LYS A 107 9.77 13.17 -10.40
N ALA A 108 9.42 12.54 -9.27
CA ALA A 108 10.40 11.98 -8.33
C ALA A 108 10.98 10.63 -8.76
N HIS A 109 10.22 9.87 -9.56
CA HIS A 109 10.58 8.54 -10.04
C HIS A 109 10.39 8.48 -11.56
N PRO A 110 11.19 9.24 -12.35
CA PRO A 110 11.08 9.25 -13.80
C PRO A 110 11.37 7.87 -14.43
N GLU A 111 12.12 7.01 -13.74
CA GLU A 111 12.40 5.63 -14.11
C GLU A 111 11.21 4.68 -13.90
N ASP A 112 10.23 5.07 -13.08
CA ASP A 112 9.04 4.27 -12.83
C ASP A 112 8.06 4.41 -13.99
N GLY A 113 7.98 3.37 -14.82
CA GLY A 113 7.03 3.31 -15.94
C GLY A 113 5.54 3.26 -15.55
N ASP A 114 5.22 3.22 -14.25
CA ASP A 114 3.84 3.19 -13.74
C ASP A 114 3.58 4.32 -12.73
N ALA A 115 3.09 5.44 -13.25
CA ALA A 115 2.69 6.61 -12.46
C ALA A 115 1.52 6.35 -11.48
N GLY A 116 0.98 5.13 -11.39
CA GLY A 116 0.02 4.73 -10.37
C GLY A 116 0.64 4.14 -9.10
N MET A 117 1.94 3.85 -9.09
CA MET A 117 2.64 3.18 -7.98
C MET A 117 2.68 3.98 -6.68
N TRP A 118 2.54 5.30 -6.72
CA TRP A 118 2.41 6.14 -5.53
C TRP A 118 1.30 5.70 -4.58
N ARG A 119 0.24 5.07 -5.09
CA ARG A 119 -0.85 4.53 -4.25
C ARG A 119 -0.38 3.38 -3.37
N VAL A 120 0.50 2.53 -3.91
CA VAL A 120 1.11 1.40 -3.21
C VAL A 120 2.09 1.93 -2.15
N GLU A 121 2.86 2.97 -2.47
CA GLU A 121 3.70 3.65 -1.48
C GLU A 121 2.88 4.29 -0.36
N ASN A 122 1.80 4.99 -0.70
CA ASN A 122 0.90 5.56 0.31
C ASN A 122 0.23 4.46 1.14
N ALA A 123 -0.07 3.29 0.57
CA ALA A 123 -0.56 2.15 1.33
C ALA A 123 0.48 1.63 2.32
N ALA A 124 1.76 1.54 1.91
CA ALA A 124 2.86 1.20 2.81
C ALA A 124 3.01 2.24 3.93
N ALA A 125 2.92 3.53 3.63
CA ALA A 125 2.99 4.60 4.63
C ALA A 125 1.84 4.50 5.65
N ARG A 126 0.60 4.24 5.20
CA ARG A 126 -0.55 4.01 6.09
C ARG A 126 -0.35 2.80 7.00
N LEU A 127 0.11 1.67 6.43
CA LEU A 127 0.40 0.45 7.19
C LEU A 127 1.51 0.67 8.22
N ALA A 128 2.59 1.35 7.85
CA ALA A 128 3.69 1.66 8.75
C ALA A 128 3.23 2.58 9.88
N ALA A 129 2.48 3.65 9.57
CA ALA A 129 1.96 4.58 10.57
C ALA A 129 1.06 3.87 11.58
N ASP A 130 0.14 3.02 11.12
CA ASP A 130 -0.75 2.23 11.98
C ASP A 130 0.05 1.33 12.94
N ARG A 131 1.04 0.59 12.41
CA ARG A 131 1.91 -0.29 13.21
C ARG A 131 2.74 0.48 14.23
N LEU A 132 3.34 1.61 13.83
CA LEU A 132 4.13 2.45 14.71
C LEU A 132 3.29 3.05 15.83
N HIS A 133 2.08 3.53 15.52
CA HIS A 133 1.13 4.01 16.53
C HIS A 133 0.76 2.90 17.52
N ALA A 134 0.47 1.68 17.03
CA ALA A 134 0.16 0.54 17.89
C ALA A 134 1.33 0.16 18.83
N MET A 135 2.57 0.45 18.42
CA MET A 135 3.79 0.25 19.23
C MET A 135 4.15 1.43 20.12
N GLY A 136 3.38 2.53 20.09
CA GLY A 136 3.69 3.77 20.81
C GLY A 136 4.96 4.47 20.31
N LEU A 137 5.34 4.24 19.05
CA LEU A 137 6.48 4.90 18.42
C LEU A 137 6.01 6.18 17.70
N PRO A 138 6.73 7.30 17.84
CA PRO A 138 6.34 8.55 17.21
C PRO A 138 6.53 8.46 15.69
N VAL A 139 5.53 8.93 14.96
CA VAL A 139 5.52 8.99 13.49
C VAL A 139 4.80 10.26 13.07
N ALA A 140 5.26 10.86 11.98
CA ALA A 140 4.64 12.03 11.37
C ALA A 140 4.54 11.84 9.85
N ILE A 141 3.44 12.31 9.28
CA ILE A 141 3.18 12.23 7.84
C ILE A 141 3.41 13.60 7.22
N ALA A 142 4.19 13.66 6.15
CA ALA A 142 4.42 14.88 5.38
C ALA A 142 4.13 14.63 3.90
N TYR A 143 3.63 15.65 3.20
CA TYR A 143 3.51 15.56 1.76
C TYR A 143 4.89 15.43 1.11
N ALA A 144 4.99 14.58 0.10
CA ALA A 144 6.19 14.51 -0.71
C ALA A 144 6.37 15.83 -1.48
N GLU A 145 7.51 16.47 -1.28
CA GLU A 145 7.96 17.64 -2.01
C GLU A 145 9.09 17.22 -2.94
N PRO A 146 8.80 16.82 -4.20
CA PRO A 146 9.85 16.55 -5.16
C PRO A 146 10.62 17.85 -5.43
N GLU A 147 11.95 17.79 -5.39
CA GLU A 147 12.82 18.95 -5.67
C GLU A 147 12.39 19.66 -6.96
N ALA A 148 12.41 21.00 -6.93
CA ALA A 148 11.84 21.89 -7.95
C ALA A 148 12.52 21.73 -9.32
#